data_AF-A0A3M1NXQ7-F1
#
_entry.id   AF-A0A3M1NXQ7-F1
#
_cell.length_a   1.000
_cell.length_b   1.000
_cell.length_c   1.000
_cell.angle_alpha   90.00
_cell.angle_beta   90.00
_cell.angle_gamma   90.00
#
_symmetry.space_group_name_H-M   'P 1'
#
loop_
_entity.id
_entity.type
_entity.pdbx_description
1 polymer ?
#
loop_
_entity_poly.entity_id
_entity_poly.type
_entity_poly.pdbx_seq_one_letter_code
_entity_poly.pdbx_strand_id
1 'polypeptide(L)'
;MNTVGIRSEQKHWDSRVSVSPEDIKSLPASIHICIEDNGERRLPFKPRVFSNEAYLEAGKAGGATTAIVESLEDCHVIIGTKEIKEVSVSVPEEVLGLLEKLRSTLQEEVPPVAIDKKLRAVFLTDFVTQEEADRLQALTANTPAERFVARLLQKQKHLVYPGKAYLFFSHTHKGQPYNMRMLHEFIRKECTLLDYELLREETGGKPKRTVSYGRWAGIVGVLDTLWAYGEHLYRKEGIDHPFR
;
A
#
# COMPACT_ATOMS: atom_id res chain seq x y z
N MET A 1 -24.23 6.50 -1.08
CA MET A 1 -23.29 7.53 -1.57
C MET A 1 -22.09 6.81 -2.14
N ASN A 2 -21.59 7.20 -3.32
CA ASN A 2 -20.49 6.49 -3.97
C ASN A 2 -19.17 6.93 -3.33
N THR A 3 -18.74 6.21 -2.28
CA THR A 3 -17.53 6.52 -1.52
C THR A 3 -16.32 5.77 -2.09
N VAL A 4 -15.28 6.51 -2.41
CA VAL A 4 -14.03 6.01 -2.99
C VAL A 4 -12.87 6.42 -2.08
N GLY A 5 -12.14 5.44 -1.57
CA GLY A 5 -10.98 5.64 -0.73
C GLY A 5 -9.71 5.78 -1.56
N ILE A 6 -8.89 6.81 -1.31
CA ILE A 6 -7.51 6.89 -1.78
C ILE A 6 -6.62 6.37 -0.66
N ARG A 7 -6.11 5.14 -0.85
CA ARG A 7 -5.18 4.50 0.07
C ARG A 7 -3.82 5.20 0.01
N SER A 8 -3.20 5.38 1.15
CA SER A 8 -1.85 5.91 1.24
C SER A 8 -0.81 4.79 1.09
N GLU A 9 0.30 5.10 0.42
CA GLU A 9 1.28 4.09 0.03
C GLU A 9 2.21 3.66 1.16
N GLN A 10 2.56 2.38 1.15
CA GLN A 10 3.40 1.78 2.18
C GLN A 10 4.89 1.84 1.82
N LYS A 11 5.23 1.96 0.53
CA LYS A 11 6.62 2.03 0.06
C LYS A 11 7.19 3.41 0.38
N HIS A 12 8.23 3.44 1.22
CA HIS A 12 8.79 4.70 1.74
C HIS A 12 9.35 5.65 0.68
N TRP A 13 9.62 5.16 -0.53
CA TRP A 13 10.11 5.95 -1.67
C TRP A 13 9.02 6.33 -2.68
N ASP A 14 7.81 5.75 -2.59
CA ASP A 14 6.76 5.98 -3.58
C ASP A 14 5.85 7.12 -3.13
N SER A 15 6.10 8.31 -3.70
CA SER A 15 5.30 9.50 -3.41
C SER A 15 4.17 9.73 -4.42
N ARG A 16 3.97 8.81 -5.38
CA ARG A 16 2.90 8.94 -6.38
C ARG A 16 1.53 8.72 -5.75
N VAL A 17 0.51 9.16 -6.46
CA VAL A 17 -0.89 9.00 -6.09
C VAL A 17 -1.67 8.41 -7.26
N SER A 18 -2.73 7.67 -6.96
CA SER A 18 -3.64 7.11 -7.97
C SER A 18 -4.62 8.15 -8.51
N VAL A 19 -4.96 9.15 -7.71
CA VAL A 19 -5.85 10.27 -8.03
C VAL A 19 -5.23 11.54 -7.44
N SER A 20 -4.99 12.54 -8.27
CA SER A 20 -4.44 13.84 -7.85
C SER A 20 -5.54 14.82 -7.44
N PRO A 21 -5.20 15.91 -6.72
CA PRO A 21 -6.14 17.00 -6.47
C PRO A 21 -6.75 17.60 -7.75
N GLU A 22 -6.04 17.57 -8.88
CA GLU A 22 -6.58 18.05 -10.15
C GLU A 22 -7.62 17.08 -10.72
N ASP A 23 -7.37 15.78 -10.62
CA ASP A 23 -8.32 14.75 -11.06
C ASP A 23 -9.66 14.88 -10.30
N ILE A 24 -9.62 15.19 -9.00
CA ILE A 24 -10.81 15.36 -8.15
C ILE A 24 -11.77 16.44 -8.68
N LYS A 25 -11.22 17.54 -9.20
CA LYS A 25 -12.03 18.63 -9.77
C LYS A 25 -12.81 18.19 -11.01
N SER A 26 -12.31 17.17 -11.72
CA SER A 26 -12.95 16.61 -12.90
C SER A 26 -13.96 15.50 -12.59
N LEU A 27 -13.97 14.99 -11.34
CA LEU A 27 -14.88 13.92 -10.94
C LEU A 27 -16.31 14.43 -10.72
N PRO A 28 -17.35 13.61 -10.95
CA PRO A 28 -18.73 13.98 -10.66
C PRO A 28 -18.96 14.27 -9.18
N ALA A 29 -19.82 15.26 -8.88
CA ALA A 29 -20.20 15.62 -7.51
C ALA A 29 -20.96 14.53 -6.74
N SER A 30 -21.42 13.48 -7.41
CA SER A 30 -22.02 12.30 -6.78
C SER A 30 -21.00 11.38 -6.11
N ILE A 31 -19.70 11.60 -6.34
CA ILE A 31 -18.61 10.84 -5.74
C ILE A 31 -18.10 11.57 -4.49
N HIS A 32 -17.85 10.80 -3.43
CA HIS A 32 -17.15 11.26 -2.24
C HIS A 32 -15.81 10.55 -2.13
N ILE A 33 -14.73 11.34 -2.10
CA ILE A 33 -13.35 10.84 -2.00
C ILE A 33 -12.90 10.91 -0.54
N CYS A 34 -12.59 9.76 0.04
CA CYS A 34 -11.97 9.68 1.35
C CYS A 34 -10.48 9.46 1.19
N ILE A 35 -9.65 10.37 1.68
CA ILE A 35 -8.20 10.27 1.60
C ILE A 35 -7.72 9.69 2.92
N GLU A 36 -7.06 8.54 2.87
CA GLU A 36 -6.47 7.93 4.06
C GLU A 36 -5.38 8.85 4.64
N ASP A 37 -5.65 9.34 5.84
CA ASP A 37 -4.69 10.05 6.65
C ASP A 37 -3.72 9.04 7.19
N ASN A 38 -2.46 9.15 6.76
CA ASN A 38 -1.41 8.33 7.32
C ASN A 38 -0.60 9.10 8.36
N GLY A 39 -1.14 10.24 8.81
CA GLY A 39 -0.40 11.29 9.47
C GLY A 39 0.67 11.84 8.53
N GLU A 40 1.17 13.01 8.84
CA GLU A 40 2.50 13.41 8.38
C GLU A 40 3.50 12.37 8.91
N ARG A 41 3.70 11.23 8.22
CA ARG A 41 4.70 10.24 8.62
C ARG A 41 6.04 10.94 8.58
N ARG A 42 6.48 11.35 9.77
CA ARG A 42 7.83 11.81 10.04
C ARG A 42 8.80 10.76 9.51
N LEU A 43 9.88 11.27 8.93
CA LEU A 43 11.00 10.54 8.33
C LEU A 43 11.26 9.17 8.99
N PRO A 44 11.59 8.12 8.20
CA PRO A 44 12.18 8.21 6.86
C PRO A 44 11.18 8.04 5.70
N PHE A 45 9.87 8.03 5.97
CA PHE A 45 8.86 7.85 4.93
C PHE A 45 8.66 9.14 4.14
N LYS A 46 8.83 9.09 2.81
CA LYS A 46 8.48 10.23 1.95
C LYS A 46 6.95 10.28 1.86
N PRO A 47 6.30 11.38 2.28
CA PRO A 47 4.87 11.51 2.13
C PRO A 47 4.47 11.46 0.65
N ARG A 48 3.20 11.14 0.39
CA ARG A 48 2.59 11.37 -0.93
C ARG A 48 2.87 12.81 -1.39
N VAL A 49 2.99 13.02 -2.68
CA VAL A 49 3.43 14.32 -3.25
C VAL A 49 2.46 15.48 -2.96
N PHE A 50 1.19 15.22 -2.64
CA PHE A 50 0.18 16.24 -2.34
C PHE A 50 -0.27 16.22 -0.87
N SER A 51 -0.36 17.39 -0.24
CA SER A 51 -0.75 17.53 1.17
C SER A 51 -2.24 17.26 1.41
N ASN A 52 -2.64 17.08 2.68
CA ASN A 52 -4.07 16.91 3.04
C ASN A 52 -4.89 18.14 2.61
N GLU A 53 -4.32 19.34 2.79
CA GLU A 53 -4.93 20.62 2.44
C GLU A 53 -5.19 20.71 0.94
N ALA A 54 -4.25 20.25 0.10
CA ALA A 54 -4.44 20.25 -1.35
C ALA A 54 -5.66 19.42 -1.79
N TYR A 55 -5.91 18.28 -1.14
CA TYR A 55 -7.10 17.47 -1.39
C TYR A 55 -8.37 18.16 -0.90
N LEU A 56 -8.34 18.72 0.30
CA LEU A 56 -9.48 19.44 0.87
C LEU A 56 -9.89 20.66 0.05
N GLU A 57 -8.92 21.43 -0.47
CA GLU A 57 -9.18 22.56 -1.35
C GLU A 57 -9.74 22.11 -2.71
N ALA A 58 -9.26 20.99 -3.26
CA ALA A 58 -9.82 20.43 -4.49
C ALA A 58 -11.29 20.04 -4.33
N GLY A 59 -11.68 19.45 -3.20
CA GLY A 59 -13.07 19.11 -2.92
C GLY A 59 -14.00 20.31 -2.73
N LYS A 60 -13.46 21.50 -2.44
CA LYS A 60 -14.21 22.77 -2.38
C LYS A 60 -14.38 23.43 -3.74
N ALA A 61 -13.47 23.18 -4.68
CA ALA A 61 -13.41 23.84 -5.98
C ALA A 61 -14.48 23.36 -7.00
N GLY A 62 -15.34 22.41 -6.61
CA GLY A 62 -16.32 21.76 -7.47
C GLY A 62 -15.82 20.39 -7.96
N GLY A 63 -16.76 19.51 -8.34
CA GLY A 63 -16.47 18.11 -8.65
C GLY A 63 -16.78 17.19 -7.45
N ALA A 64 -15.98 16.15 -7.23
CA ALA A 64 -16.17 15.24 -6.10
C ALA A 64 -15.84 15.92 -4.76
N THR A 65 -16.60 15.59 -3.72
CA THR A 65 -16.32 16.07 -2.36
C THR A 65 -15.19 15.25 -1.74
N THR A 66 -14.45 15.83 -0.78
CA THR A 66 -13.29 15.18 -0.16
C THR A 66 -13.34 15.21 1.35
N ALA A 67 -12.83 14.16 2.00
CA ALA A 67 -12.56 14.12 3.43
C ALA A 67 -11.23 13.43 3.72
N ILE A 68 -10.54 13.86 4.77
CA ILE A 68 -9.38 13.16 5.32
C ILE A 68 -9.89 12.20 6.41
N VAL A 69 -9.52 10.93 6.34
CA VAL A 69 -10.06 9.87 7.23
C VAL A 69 -8.95 8.96 7.74
N GLU A 70 -9.06 8.48 8.97
CA GLU A 70 -8.09 7.52 9.53
C GLU A 70 -8.28 6.08 9.00
N SER A 71 -9.45 5.77 8.45
CA SER A 71 -9.83 4.44 7.97
C SER A 71 -10.64 4.54 6.68
N LEU A 72 -10.44 3.58 5.77
CA LEU A 72 -11.21 3.45 4.53
C LEU A 72 -12.32 2.40 4.61
N GLU A 73 -12.69 1.99 5.82
CA GLU A 73 -13.71 0.96 6.06
C GLU A 73 -15.08 1.31 5.48
N ASP A 74 -15.45 2.58 5.47
CA ASP A 74 -16.74 3.05 4.92
C ASP A 74 -16.71 3.30 3.41
N CYS A 75 -15.56 3.06 2.75
CA CYS A 75 -15.44 3.17 1.30
C CYS A 75 -15.94 1.91 0.61
N HIS A 76 -16.62 2.04 -0.54
CA HIS A 76 -17.02 0.89 -1.35
C HIS A 76 -15.90 0.45 -2.30
N VAL A 77 -15.15 1.43 -2.81
CA VAL A 77 -14.00 1.23 -3.70
C VAL A 77 -12.77 1.82 -3.03
N ILE A 78 -11.65 1.10 -3.07
CA ILE A 78 -10.36 1.57 -2.55
C ILE A 78 -9.33 1.57 -3.68
N ILE A 79 -8.73 2.72 -3.93
CA ILE A 79 -7.78 2.93 -5.02
C ILE A 79 -6.39 3.17 -4.44
N GLY A 80 -5.39 2.50 -5.01
CA GLY A 80 -3.99 2.70 -4.70
C GLY A 80 -3.14 2.68 -5.96
N THR A 81 -1.86 3.03 -5.84
CA THR A 81 -0.87 2.97 -6.92
C THR A 81 -0.18 1.62 -6.95
N LYS A 82 0.22 1.09 -5.79
CA LYS A 82 1.01 -0.15 -5.71
C LYS A 82 0.30 -1.26 -4.95
N GLU A 83 0.90 -2.45 -5.05
CA GLU A 83 0.50 -3.62 -4.29
C GLU A 83 0.50 -3.35 -2.77
N ILE A 84 -0.41 -3.99 -2.06
CA ILE A 84 -0.45 -3.97 -0.60
C ILE A 84 0.57 -4.98 -0.12
N LYS A 85 1.57 -4.51 0.63
CA LYS A 85 2.57 -5.38 1.24
C LYS A 85 2.10 -5.89 2.59
N GLU A 86 2.40 -7.16 2.85
CA GLU A 86 2.39 -7.73 4.19
C GLU A 86 3.32 -6.90 5.08
N VAL A 87 2.83 -6.58 6.28
CA VAL A 87 3.63 -5.89 7.30
C VAL A 87 4.48 -6.96 7.99
N SER A 88 5.72 -7.14 7.53
CA SER A 88 6.73 -7.99 8.17
C SER A 88 7.38 -7.23 9.32
N VAL A 89 7.42 -7.81 10.53
CA VAL A 89 7.94 -7.10 11.70
C VAL A 89 8.89 -7.96 12.50
N SER A 90 10.05 -7.40 12.82
CA SER A 90 10.96 -7.97 13.81
C SER A 90 10.32 -7.93 15.18
N VAL A 91 9.96 -9.08 15.73
CA VAL A 91 9.48 -9.16 17.12
C VAL A 91 10.63 -9.58 18.05
N PRO A 92 10.67 -9.05 19.28
CA PRO A 92 11.61 -9.50 20.30
C PRO A 92 11.49 -11.00 20.61
N GLU A 93 12.57 -11.63 21.06
CA GLU A 93 12.64 -13.07 21.36
C GLU A 93 11.63 -13.51 22.44
N GLU A 94 11.32 -12.62 23.38
CA GLU A 94 10.28 -12.80 24.40
C GLU A 94 8.88 -12.98 23.80
N VAL A 95 8.61 -12.34 22.65
CA VAL A 95 7.33 -12.45 21.92
C VAL A 95 7.25 -13.76 21.14
N LEU A 96 8.38 -14.26 20.63
CA LEU A 96 8.41 -15.55 19.94
C LEU A 96 7.93 -16.68 20.86
N GLY A 97 8.43 -16.71 22.10
CA GLY A 97 8.00 -17.70 23.09
C GLY A 97 6.52 -17.58 23.49
N LEU A 98 5.95 -16.37 23.45
CA LEU A 98 4.51 -16.13 23.67
C LEU A 98 3.67 -16.67 22.50
N LEU A 99 4.09 -16.41 21.26
CA LEU A 99 3.41 -16.89 20.06
C LEU A 99 3.42 -18.42 19.96
N GLU A 100 4.52 -19.07 20.34
CA GLU A 100 4.60 -20.53 20.40
C GLU A 100 3.68 -21.13 21.46
N LYS A 101 3.56 -20.51 22.64
CA LYS A 101 2.61 -20.90 23.70
C LYS A 101 1.16 -20.69 23.29
N LEU A 102 0.87 -19.59 22.59
CA LEU A 102 -0.47 -19.33 22.04
C LEU A 102 -0.86 -20.39 21.01
N ARG A 103 0.07 -20.75 20.11
CA ARG A 103 -0.12 -21.82 19.13
C ARG A 103 -0.44 -23.17 19.77
N SER A 104 0.23 -23.53 20.86
CA SER A 104 -0.06 -24.79 21.56
C SER A 104 -1.37 -24.76 22.35
N THR A 105 -1.82 -23.59 22.78
CA THR A 105 -3.05 -23.41 23.57
C THR A 105 -4.31 -23.38 22.70
N LEU A 106 -4.23 -22.84 21.48
CA LEU A 106 -5.41 -22.59 20.64
C LEU A 106 -5.91 -23.80 19.84
N GLN A 107 -5.19 -24.93 19.79
CA GLN A 107 -5.56 -26.18 19.06
C GLN A 107 -6.04 -26.02 17.59
N GLU A 108 -5.94 -24.84 16.99
CA GLU A 108 -6.25 -24.56 15.59
C GLU A 108 -4.98 -24.18 14.82
N GLU A 109 -5.06 -24.25 13.49
CA GLU A 109 -4.04 -23.76 12.55
C GLU A 109 -3.90 -22.23 12.69
N VAL A 110 -3.21 -21.78 13.74
CA VAL A 110 -2.74 -20.40 13.83
C VAL A 110 -1.92 -20.13 12.54
N PRO A 111 -2.22 -19.06 11.79
CA PRO A 111 -1.56 -18.78 10.53
C PRO A 111 -0.04 -18.86 10.69
N PRO A 112 0.70 -19.57 9.80
CA PRO A 112 2.02 -20.10 10.13
C PRO A 112 3.05 -19.00 10.35
N VAL A 113 3.15 -18.44 11.55
CA VAL A 113 4.17 -17.44 11.91
C VAL A 113 5.52 -17.90 11.35
N ALA A 114 5.95 -17.33 10.22
CA ALA A 114 7.22 -17.70 9.62
C ALA A 114 8.24 -16.91 10.39
N ILE A 115 9.17 -17.62 11.00
CA ILE A 115 10.27 -17.03 11.75
C ILE A 115 11.47 -17.10 10.82
N ASP A 116 11.86 -15.96 10.25
CA ASP A 116 13.15 -15.90 9.56
C ASP A 116 14.25 -15.77 10.62
N LYS A 117 14.94 -16.89 10.87
CA LYS A 117 16.02 -17.01 11.85
C LYS A 117 17.24 -16.15 11.51
N LYS A 118 17.43 -15.73 10.24
CA LYS A 118 18.50 -14.81 9.83
C LYS A 118 18.13 -13.36 10.07
N LEU A 119 16.86 -12.99 9.88
CA LEU A 119 16.36 -11.61 10.01
C LEU A 119 15.80 -11.27 11.40
N ARG A 120 15.66 -12.25 12.31
CA ARG A 120 14.98 -12.08 13.62
C ARG A 120 13.60 -11.44 13.46
N ALA A 121 12.82 -11.95 12.50
CA ALA A 121 11.50 -11.42 12.17
C ALA A 121 10.38 -12.46 12.24
N VAL A 122 9.26 -12.05 12.81
CA VAL A 122 7.98 -12.77 12.71
C VAL A 122 7.24 -12.20 11.53
N PHE A 123 7.08 -13.04 10.54
CA PHE A 123 6.08 -12.85 9.52
C PHE A 123 4.78 -13.35 10.14
N LEU A 124 3.83 -12.45 10.41
CA LEU A 124 2.42 -12.87 10.44
C LEU A 124 2.13 -13.24 8.99
N THR A 125 2.27 -14.53 8.68
CA THR A 125 2.28 -15.02 7.30
C THR A 125 0.94 -14.98 6.63
N ASP A 126 -0.11 -14.90 7.44
CA ASP A 126 -1.45 -14.64 6.95
C ASP A 126 -2.01 -13.46 7.72
N PHE A 127 -2.79 -12.68 7.00
CA PHE A 127 -3.57 -11.59 7.56
C PHE A 127 -4.36 -12.13 8.74
N VAL A 128 -4.02 -11.66 9.93
CA VAL A 128 -4.74 -12.02 11.13
C VAL A 128 -6.20 -11.62 10.94
N THR A 129 -7.11 -12.58 11.07
CA THR A 129 -8.55 -12.31 10.98
C THR A 129 -8.98 -11.35 12.08
N GLN A 130 -10.14 -10.73 11.90
CA GLN A 130 -10.70 -9.83 12.90
C GLN A 130 -10.80 -10.49 14.27
N GLU A 131 -11.28 -11.73 14.29
CA GLU A 131 -11.47 -12.52 15.50
C GLU A 131 -10.14 -12.93 16.15
N GLU A 132 -9.15 -13.33 15.35
CA GLU A 132 -7.82 -13.66 15.84
C GLU A 132 -7.07 -12.42 16.37
N ALA A 133 -7.24 -11.26 15.74
CA ALA A 133 -6.63 -10.01 16.19
C ALA A 133 -7.21 -9.60 17.54
N ASP A 134 -8.55 -9.68 17.71
CA ASP A 134 -9.24 -9.37 18.95
C ASP A 134 -8.86 -10.37 20.07
N ARG A 135 -8.74 -11.68 19.75
CA ARG A 135 -8.27 -12.72 20.67
C ARG A 135 -6.80 -12.52 21.07
N LEU A 136 -5.92 -12.24 20.11
CA LEU A 136 -4.50 -11.94 20.38
C LEU A 136 -4.36 -10.68 21.23
N GLN A 137 -5.09 -9.62 20.91
CA GLN A 137 -5.08 -8.37 21.67
C GLN A 137 -5.55 -8.56 23.12
N ALA A 138 -6.53 -9.43 23.37
CA ALA A 138 -6.96 -9.83 24.72
C ALA A 138 -5.89 -10.65 25.47
N LEU A 139 -5.02 -11.37 24.75
CA LEU A 139 -3.95 -12.20 25.31
C LEU A 139 -2.62 -11.43 25.46
N THR A 140 -2.43 -10.33 24.72
CA THR A 140 -1.20 -9.52 24.66
C THR A 140 -1.37 -8.13 25.28
N ALA A 141 -1.88 -8.01 26.51
CA ALA A 141 -2.16 -6.70 27.12
C ALA A 141 -1.30 -6.34 28.36
N ASN A 142 -0.31 -7.15 28.74
CA ASN A 142 0.38 -7.04 30.03
C ASN A 142 1.81 -6.50 29.93
N THR A 143 2.51 -6.67 28.79
CA THR A 143 3.90 -6.22 28.61
C THR A 143 4.09 -5.19 27.47
N PRO A 144 5.20 -4.42 27.42
CA PRO A 144 5.49 -3.52 26.30
C PRO A 144 5.59 -4.23 24.94
N ALA A 145 6.12 -5.45 24.93
CA ALA A 145 6.26 -6.25 23.71
C ALA A 145 4.90 -6.76 23.20
N GLU A 146 4.04 -7.16 24.13
CA GLU A 146 2.65 -7.51 23.86
C GLU A 146 1.82 -6.33 23.31
N ARG A 147 1.98 -5.13 23.86
CA ARG A 147 1.37 -3.90 23.31
C ARG A 147 1.88 -3.55 21.91
N PHE A 148 3.15 -3.85 21.61
CA PHE A 148 3.72 -3.66 20.28
C PHE A 148 3.09 -4.62 19.26
N VAL A 149 2.89 -5.88 19.64
CA VAL A 149 2.18 -6.89 18.82
C VAL A 149 0.73 -6.50 18.59
N ALA A 150 -0.02 -6.09 19.62
CA ALA A 150 -1.40 -5.65 19.47
C ALA A 150 -1.55 -4.49 18.46
N ARG A 151 -0.66 -3.48 18.52
CA ARG A 151 -0.63 -2.39 17.53
C ARG A 151 -0.31 -2.88 16.13
N LEU A 152 0.53 -3.91 16.01
CA LEU A 152 0.87 -4.53 14.74
C LEU A 152 -0.31 -5.21 14.08
N LEU A 153 -1.03 -6.01 14.86
CA LEU A 153 -2.20 -6.78 14.44
C LEU A 153 -3.33 -5.82 14.03
N GLN A 154 -3.56 -4.79 14.84
CA GLN A 154 -4.50 -3.72 14.50
C GLN A 154 -4.10 -3.00 13.20
N LYS A 155 -2.80 -2.74 12.98
CA LYS A 155 -2.32 -2.15 11.72
C LYS A 155 -2.54 -3.08 10.51
N GLN A 156 -2.45 -4.40 10.68
CA GLN A 156 -2.72 -5.36 9.61
C GLN A 156 -4.23 -5.49 9.29
N LYS A 157 -5.10 -5.36 10.30
CA LYS A 157 -6.56 -5.37 10.15
C LYS A 157 -7.05 -4.36 9.10
N HIS A 158 -6.43 -3.20 9.03
CA HIS A 158 -6.85 -2.09 8.16
C HIS A 158 -6.22 -2.12 6.75
N LEU A 159 -5.51 -3.19 6.36
CA LEU A 159 -4.89 -3.26 5.04
C LEU A 159 -5.85 -3.68 3.93
N VAL A 160 -6.71 -4.67 4.21
CA VAL A 160 -7.70 -5.21 3.28
C VAL A 160 -9.02 -5.39 4.02
N TYR A 161 -10.06 -4.67 3.61
CA TYR A 161 -11.39 -4.75 4.20
C TYR A 161 -12.26 -5.70 3.38
N PRO A 162 -13.08 -6.56 4.02
CA PRO A 162 -13.94 -7.52 3.32
C PRO A 162 -14.99 -6.90 2.39
N GLY A 163 -15.31 -7.61 1.31
CA GLY A 163 -16.42 -7.29 0.40
C GLY A 163 -16.24 -6.02 -0.42
N LYS A 164 -15.02 -5.48 -0.55
CA LYS A 164 -14.75 -4.22 -1.26
C LYS A 164 -14.14 -4.43 -2.63
N ALA A 165 -14.29 -3.43 -3.48
CA ALA A 165 -13.56 -3.35 -4.74
C ALA A 165 -12.26 -2.57 -4.55
N TYR A 166 -11.19 -3.07 -5.15
CA TYR A 166 -9.87 -2.44 -5.12
C TYR A 166 -9.33 -2.23 -6.52
N LEU A 167 -8.57 -1.16 -6.69
CA LEU A 167 -7.99 -0.77 -7.97
C LEU A 167 -6.54 -0.32 -7.78
N PHE A 168 -5.57 -1.11 -8.25
CA PHE A 168 -4.13 -0.81 -8.18
C PHE A 168 -3.29 -1.75 -9.08
N PHE A 169 -1.99 -1.49 -9.22
CA PHE A 169 -1.06 -2.44 -9.85
C PHE A 169 -0.78 -3.61 -8.90
N SER A 170 -1.52 -4.71 -9.06
CA SER A 170 -1.43 -5.85 -8.14
C SER A 170 -0.18 -6.71 -8.38
N HIS A 171 0.32 -6.74 -9.62
CA HIS A 171 1.38 -7.64 -10.06
C HIS A 171 1.10 -9.11 -9.68
N THR A 172 -0.15 -9.58 -9.84
CA THR A 172 -0.56 -10.97 -9.56
C THR A 172 -0.85 -11.78 -10.82
N HIS A 173 -1.30 -11.14 -11.91
CA HIS A 173 -1.76 -11.84 -13.11
C HIS A 173 -0.68 -12.65 -13.87
N LYS A 174 0.62 -12.44 -13.57
CA LYS A 174 1.71 -13.27 -14.12
C LYS A 174 2.13 -14.38 -13.14
N GLY A 175 1.37 -14.61 -12.08
CA GLY A 175 1.63 -15.65 -11.08
C GLY A 175 2.86 -15.38 -10.22
N GLN A 176 3.20 -14.11 -9.96
CA GLN A 176 4.39 -13.79 -9.17
C GLN A 176 4.26 -14.23 -7.71
N PRO A 177 5.15 -15.11 -7.20
CA PRO A 177 4.97 -15.73 -5.87
C PRO A 177 4.85 -14.74 -4.72
N TYR A 178 5.55 -13.60 -4.80
CA TYR A 178 5.60 -12.60 -3.73
C TYR A 178 4.27 -11.86 -3.51
N ASN A 179 3.32 -11.88 -4.46
CA ASN A 179 2.01 -11.23 -4.33
C ASN A 179 0.83 -12.23 -4.28
N MET A 180 1.09 -13.54 -4.38
CA MET A 180 0.01 -14.54 -4.37
C MET A 180 -0.72 -14.61 -3.04
N ARG A 181 -0.04 -14.33 -1.92
CA ARG A 181 -0.67 -14.25 -0.61
C ARG A 181 -1.67 -13.11 -0.50
N MET A 182 -1.31 -11.93 -1.01
CA MET A 182 -2.25 -10.81 -1.13
C MET A 182 -3.46 -11.22 -1.97
N LEU A 183 -3.27 -11.91 -3.10
CA LEU A 183 -4.39 -12.40 -3.91
C LEU A 183 -5.28 -13.38 -3.15
N HIS A 184 -4.70 -14.32 -2.41
CA HIS A 184 -5.44 -15.26 -1.58
C HIS A 184 -6.29 -14.55 -0.52
N GLU A 185 -5.74 -13.50 0.11
CA GLU A 185 -6.48 -12.70 1.07
C GLU A 185 -7.69 -12.00 0.43
N PHE A 186 -7.53 -11.47 -0.77
CA PHE A 186 -8.63 -10.86 -1.51
C PHE A 186 -9.73 -11.87 -1.82
N ILE A 187 -9.38 -13.10 -2.18
CA ILE A 187 -10.34 -14.19 -2.38
C ILE A 187 -11.07 -14.51 -1.08
N ARG A 188 -10.32 -14.73 0.01
CA ARG A 188 -10.86 -15.07 1.34
C ARG A 188 -11.82 -14.00 1.87
N LYS A 189 -11.53 -12.74 1.59
CA LYS A 189 -12.32 -11.58 2.00
C LYS A 189 -13.42 -11.19 1.01
N GLU A 190 -13.64 -11.98 -0.04
CA GLU A 190 -14.63 -11.72 -1.09
C GLU A 190 -14.46 -10.33 -1.73
N CYS A 191 -13.22 -9.88 -1.86
CA CYS A 191 -12.88 -8.61 -2.47
C CYS A 191 -12.81 -8.74 -4.00
N THR A 192 -13.18 -7.67 -4.69
CA THR A 192 -12.95 -7.55 -6.14
C THR A 192 -11.64 -6.82 -6.39
N LEU A 193 -10.75 -7.39 -7.20
CA LEU A 193 -9.48 -6.77 -7.58
C LEU A 193 -9.46 -6.39 -9.06
N LEU A 194 -9.37 -5.09 -9.33
CA LEU A 194 -9.21 -4.52 -10.67
C LEU A 194 -7.74 -4.15 -10.84
N ASP A 195 -7.02 -4.84 -11.72
CA ASP A 195 -5.59 -4.58 -11.95
C ASP A 195 -5.41 -3.52 -13.05
N TYR A 196 -4.74 -2.41 -12.71
CA TYR A 196 -4.40 -1.36 -13.67
C TYR A 196 -3.63 -1.87 -14.89
N GLU A 197 -2.81 -2.92 -14.73
CA GLU A 197 -2.03 -3.47 -15.84
C GLU A 197 -2.93 -4.11 -16.91
N LEU A 198 -4.15 -4.51 -16.54
CA LEU A 198 -5.10 -5.19 -17.39
C LEU A 198 -6.22 -4.28 -17.93
N LEU A 199 -6.31 -3.02 -17.48
CA LEU A 199 -7.28 -2.07 -18.03
C LEU A 199 -6.90 -1.66 -19.45
N ARG A 200 -7.79 -1.95 -20.39
CA ARG A 200 -7.58 -1.66 -21.81
C ARG A 200 -8.82 -1.03 -22.42
N GLU A 201 -8.58 -0.12 -23.35
CA GLU A 201 -9.61 0.45 -24.20
C GLU A 201 -9.89 -0.51 -25.37
N GLU A 202 -11.16 -0.79 -25.60
CA GLU A 202 -11.63 -1.44 -26.82
C GLU A 202 -11.55 -0.43 -27.97
N THR A 203 -10.38 -0.38 -28.60
CA THR A 203 -10.24 0.25 -29.90
C THR A 203 -10.48 -0.81 -30.97
N GLY A 204 -10.98 -0.43 -32.16
CA GLY A 204 -11.17 -1.37 -33.29
C GLY A 204 -9.87 -2.03 -33.82
N GLY A 205 -8.76 -1.91 -33.09
CA GLY A 205 -7.45 -2.51 -33.34
C GLY A 205 -6.87 -3.17 -32.09
N LYS A 206 -5.54 -3.06 -31.87
CA LYS A 206 -4.90 -3.67 -30.69
C LYS A 206 -5.36 -2.97 -29.39
N PRO A 207 -5.85 -3.69 -28.38
CA PRO A 207 -6.32 -3.10 -27.13
C PRO A 207 -5.21 -2.27 -26.48
N LYS A 208 -5.46 -0.98 -26.28
CA LYS A 208 -4.47 -0.05 -25.73
C LYS A 208 -4.67 0.04 -24.22
N ARG A 209 -3.60 -0.14 -23.45
CA ARG A 209 -3.65 0.03 -21.99
C ARG A 209 -3.97 1.48 -21.63
N THR A 210 -4.95 1.69 -20.77
CA THR A 210 -5.41 3.03 -20.38
C THR A 210 -4.50 3.68 -19.33
N VAL A 211 -3.95 2.89 -18.41
CA VAL A 211 -3.08 3.36 -17.33
C VAL A 211 -1.64 2.92 -17.57
N SER A 212 -0.71 3.87 -17.75
CA SER A 212 0.73 3.55 -17.82
C SER A 212 1.63 4.73 -17.49
N TYR A 213 2.83 4.42 -17.00
CA TYR A 213 3.88 5.41 -16.72
C TYR A 213 4.92 5.53 -17.84
N GLY A 214 4.68 4.95 -19.02
CA GLY A 214 5.70 4.77 -20.07
C GLY A 214 6.36 6.08 -20.53
N ARG A 215 5.56 7.14 -20.73
CA ARG A 215 6.06 8.47 -21.13
C ARG A 215 7.03 9.04 -20.10
N TRP A 216 6.62 9.08 -18.83
CA TRP A 216 7.44 9.62 -17.73
C TRP A 216 8.66 8.75 -17.46
N ALA A 217 8.54 7.43 -17.56
CA ALA A 217 9.68 6.51 -17.43
C ALA A 217 10.75 6.79 -18.49
N GLY A 218 10.36 7.06 -19.75
CA GLY A 218 11.29 7.44 -20.81
C GLY A 218 11.99 8.78 -20.53
N ILE A 219 11.22 9.80 -20.10
CA ILE A 219 11.76 11.13 -19.78
C ILE A 219 12.79 11.03 -18.65
N VAL A 220 12.42 10.39 -17.54
CA VAL A 220 13.33 10.23 -16.38
C VAL A 220 14.55 9.40 -16.76
N GLY A 221 14.38 8.34 -17.56
CA GLY A 221 15.49 7.52 -18.03
C GLY A 221 16.53 8.30 -18.83
N VAL A 222 16.10 9.24 -19.69
CA VAL A 222 17.03 10.13 -20.41
C VAL A 222 17.76 11.04 -19.44
N LEU A 223 17.07 11.67 -18.50
CA LEU A 223 17.68 12.58 -17.52
C LEU A 223 18.72 11.86 -16.66
N ASP A 224 18.38 10.69 -16.12
CA ASP A 224 19.29 9.87 -15.29
C ASP A 224 20.52 9.43 -16.11
N THR A 225 20.33 9.11 -17.39
CA THR A 225 21.43 8.71 -18.29
C THR A 225 22.37 9.88 -18.56
N LEU A 226 21.84 11.07 -18.85
CA LEU A 226 22.65 12.27 -19.08
C LEU A 226 23.44 12.64 -17.81
N TRP A 227 22.80 12.54 -16.64
CA TRP A 227 23.47 12.77 -15.37
C TRP A 227 24.59 11.76 -15.09
N ALA A 228 24.31 10.46 -15.27
CA ALA A 228 25.31 9.41 -15.09
C ALA A 228 26.49 9.56 -16.06
N TYR A 229 26.23 10.01 -17.30
CA TYR A 229 27.26 10.31 -18.28
C TYR A 229 28.13 11.50 -17.84
N GLY A 230 27.52 12.59 -17.36
CA GLY A 230 28.25 13.73 -16.79
C GLY A 230 29.14 13.35 -15.62
N GLU A 231 28.61 12.54 -14.68
CA GLU A 231 29.39 12.00 -13.55
C GLU A 231 30.56 11.11 -14.01
N HIS A 232 30.38 10.31 -15.06
CA HIS A 232 31.44 9.49 -15.62
C HIS A 232 32.58 10.34 -16.20
N LEU A 233 32.24 11.30 -17.09
CA LEU A 233 33.21 12.20 -17.70
C LEU A 233 34.01 12.97 -16.64
N TYR A 234 33.34 13.47 -15.62
CA TYR A 234 34.00 14.18 -14.53
C TYR A 234 34.97 13.27 -13.75
N ARG A 235 34.49 12.10 -13.29
CA ARG A 235 35.28 11.23 -12.40
C ARG A 235 36.38 10.44 -13.10
N LYS A 236 36.23 10.14 -14.39
CA LYS A 236 37.15 9.28 -15.15
C LYS A 236 38.06 10.06 -16.08
N GLU A 237 37.55 11.14 -16.66
CA GLU A 237 38.26 11.90 -17.69
C GLU A 237 38.62 13.32 -17.22
N GLY A 238 38.11 13.75 -16.05
CA GLY A 238 38.36 15.10 -15.52
C GLY A 238 37.64 16.21 -16.31
N ILE A 239 36.66 15.84 -17.14
CA ILE A 239 35.92 16.77 -17.99
C ILE A 239 34.67 17.24 -17.23
N ASP A 240 34.57 18.55 -16.98
CA ASP A 240 33.36 19.15 -16.42
C ASP A 240 32.28 19.28 -17.51
N HIS A 241 31.05 18.86 -17.19
CA HIS A 241 29.97 18.71 -18.16
C HIS A 241 28.64 19.27 -17.61
N PRO A 242 27.82 19.99 -18.39
CA PRO A 242 26.56 20.61 -17.94
C PRO A 242 25.44 19.66 -17.52
N PHE A 243 25.69 18.34 -17.54
CA PHE A 243 24.71 17.34 -17.09
C PHE A 243 25.03 16.82 -15.67
N ARG A 244 26.11 17.30 -15.05
CA ARG A 244 26.44 17.02 -13.65
C ARG A 244 25.69 17.95 -12.70
#